data_AF-A0A8X8W1Y5-F1
#
_entry.id   AF-A0A8X8W1Y5-F1
#
_cell.length_a   1.000
_cell.length_b   1.000
_cell.length_c   1.000
_cell.angle_alpha   90.00
_cell.angle_beta   90.00
_cell.angle_gamma   90.00
#
_symmetry.space_group_name_H-M   'P 1'
#
loop_
_entity.id
_entity.type
_entity.pdbx_description
1 polymer ?
#
loop_
_entity_poly.entity_id
_entity_poly.type
_entity_poly.pdbx_seq_one_letter_code
_entity_poly.pdbx_strand_id
1 'polypeptide(L)'
;MLLELVTGQRAIDFSRIEEEDDVLLLDHVKKLQQESKLEDIVDCNLARNYDIDQVEIMVQIALLCTQSTPEVVRMLEEEGLAERWEVWRNFEKMRRLENERLQRRFNWGVHSINLQEDIELSGGR
;
A
#
# COMPACT_ATOMS: atom_id res chain seq x y z
N MET A 1 -10.14 -8.02 -7.10
CA MET A 1 -10.21 -9.27 -7.87
C MET A 1 -8.88 -9.69 -8.48
N LEU A 2 -8.21 -8.91 -9.33
CA LEU A 2 -6.94 -9.33 -9.94
C LEU A 2 -5.84 -9.59 -8.90
N LEU A 3 -5.68 -8.69 -7.91
CA LEU A 3 -4.76 -8.90 -6.79
C LEU A 3 -5.12 -10.13 -5.95
N GLU A 4 -6.40 -10.36 -5.68
CA GLU A 4 -6.85 -11.52 -4.89
C GLU A 4 -6.55 -12.86 -5.59
N LEU A 5 -6.52 -12.87 -6.93
CA LEU A 5 -6.12 -14.04 -7.71
C LEU A 5 -4.61 -14.29 -7.65
N VAL A 6 -3.80 -13.23 -7.72
CA VAL A 6 -2.34 -13.35 -7.68
C VAL A 6 -1.87 -13.71 -6.27
N THR A 7 -2.48 -13.14 -5.23
CA THR A 7 -2.05 -13.31 -3.84
C THR A 7 -2.77 -14.43 -3.11
N GLY A 8 -3.91 -14.90 -3.60
CA GLY A 8 -4.78 -15.84 -2.88
C GLY A 8 -5.42 -15.24 -1.61
N GLN A 9 -5.24 -13.94 -1.36
CA GLN A 9 -5.71 -13.25 -0.17
C GLN A 9 -6.97 -12.42 -0.48
N ARG A 10 -7.80 -12.17 0.53
CA ARG A 10 -8.99 -11.32 0.40
C ARG A 10 -8.60 -9.84 0.31
N ALA A 11 -9.38 -9.04 -0.41
CA ALA A 11 -9.15 -7.60 -0.54
C ALA A 11 -9.10 -6.83 0.80
N ILE A 12 -9.83 -7.32 1.81
CA ILE A 12 -9.84 -6.81 3.18
C ILE A 12 -9.51 -7.98 4.10
N ASP A 13 -8.50 -7.81 4.93
CA ASP A 13 -8.13 -8.79 5.94
C ASP A 13 -7.82 -8.09 7.27
N PHE A 14 -8.68 -8.32 8.26
CA PHE A 14 -8.55 -7.72 9.58
C PHE A 14 -7.48 -8.40 10.45
N SER A 15 -7.05 -9.62 10.14
CA SER A 15 -5.93 -10.23 10.88
C SER A 15 -4.59 -9.52 10.67
N ARG A 16 -4.45 -8.72 9.59
CA ARG A 16 -3.24 -7.94 9.29
C ARG A 16 -3.04 -6.71 10.17
N ILE A 17 -4.08 -6.27 10.89
CA ILE A 17 -4.02 -5.06 11.74
C ILE A 17 -2.90 -5.15 12.78
N GLU A 18 -2.64 -6.35 13.31
CA GLU A 18 -1.68 -6.52 14.39
C GLU A 18 -0.21 -6.53 13.91
N GLU A 19 0.03 -6.81 12.62
CA GLU A 19 1.37 -7.10 12.09
C GLU A 19 1.93 -6.01 11.19
N GLU A 20 1.10 -5.34 10.38
CA GLU A 20 1.61 -4.51 9.27
C GLU A 20 0.94 -3.14 9.11
N ASP A 21 -0.06 -2.80 9.93
CA ASP A 21 -0.93 -1.61 9.83
C ASP A 21 -1.71 -1.49 8.49
N ASP A 22 -1.61 -2.49 7.60
CA ASP A 22 -2.22 -2.50 6.26
C ASP A 22 -3.45 -3.44 6.21
N VAL A 23 -4.66 -2.90 6.46
CA VAL A 23 -5.93 -3.67 6.44
C VAL A 23 -6.36 -4.03 5.01
N LEU A 24 -5.95 -3.21 4.04
CA LEU A 24 -6.28 -3.37 2.64
C LEU A 24 -5.16 -4.13 1.94
N LEU A 25 -5.52 -5.21 1.24
CA LEU A 25 -4.59 -5.95 0.38
C LEU A 25 -3.85 -5.04 -0.60
N LEU A 26 -4.54 -4.00 -1.08
CA LEU A 26 -3.97 -3.02 -2.00
C LEU A 26 -2.76 -2.29 -1.40
N ASP A 27 -2.85 -1.86 -0.14
CA ASP A 27 -1.76 -1.11 0.50
C ASP A 27 -0.56 -2.02 0.78
N HIS A 28 -0.83 -3.25 1.23
CA HIS A 28 0.20 -4.28 1.41
C HIS A 28 0.94 -4.61 0.11
N VAL A 29 0.21 -4.83 -1.00
CA VAL A 29 0.82 -5.11 -2.32
C VAL A 29 1.65 -3.93 -2.81
N LYS A 30 1.21 -2.69 -2.60
CA LYS A 30 1.98 -1.49 -2.96
C LYS A 30 3.32 -1.43 -2.21
N LYS A 31 3.32 -1.77 -0.93
CA LYS A 31 4.52 -1.83 -0.09
C LYS A 31 5.49 -2.90 -0.58
N LEU A 32 5.03 -4.13 -0.80
CA LEU A 32 5.86 -5.22 -1.31
C LEU A 32 6.42 -4.94 -2.72
N GLN A 33 5.62 -4.32 -3.59
CA GLN A 33 6.05 -3.90 -4.91
C GLN A 33 7.21 -2.89 -4.82
N GLN A 34 7.13 -1.93 -3.89
CA GLN A 34 8.19 -0.94 -3.69
C GLN A 34 9.48 -1.56 -3.15
N GLU A 35 9.37 -2.60 -2.33
CA GLU A 35 10.51 -3.37 -1.80
C GLU A 35 11.08 -4.38 -2.80
N SER A 36 10.52 -4.45 -4.02
CA SER A 36 10.86 -5.44 -5.05
C SER A 36 10.70 -6.89 -4.57
N LYS A 37 9.79 -7.13 -3.61
CA LYS A 37 9.50 -8.45 -3.05
C LYS A 37 8.29 -9.08 -3.73
N LEU A 38 8.39 -9.29 -5.04
CA LEU A 38 7.32 -9.92 -5.83
C LEU A 38 7.03 -11.36 -5.37
N GLU A 39 8.02 -12.08 -4.85
CA GLU A 39 7.82 -13.44 -4.33
C GLU A 39 6.85 -13.49 -3.15
N ASP A 40 6.84 -12.46 -2.31
CA ASP A 40 5.96 -12.37 -1.14
C ASP A 40 4.52 -11.95 -1.52
N ILE A 41 4.32 -11.46 -2.74
CA ILE A 41 2.99 -11.08 -3.27
C ILE A 41 2.23 -12.33 -3.76
N VAL A 42 2.94 -13.35 -4.22
CA VAL A 42 2.33 -14.50 -4.90
C VAL A 42 1.71 -15.48 -3.91
N ASP A 43 0.56 -16.06 -4.27
CA ASP A 43 -0.10 -17.10 -3.49
C ASP A 43 0.87 -18.27 -3.20
N CYS A 44 1.05 -18.56 -1.91
CA CYS A 44 1.91 -19.62 -1.43
C CYS A 44 1.48 -21.01 -1.92
N ASN A 45 0.23 -21.18 -2.33
CA ASN A 45 -0.31 -22.43 -2.88
C ASN A 45 0.14 -22.71 -4.32
N LEU A 46 0.71 -21.72 -5.04
CA LEU A 46 1.18 -21.90 -6.41
C LEU A 46 2.48 -22.71 -6.51
N ALA A 47 3.13 -23.04 -5.39
CA ALA A 47 4.31 -23.92 -5.31
C ALA A 47 5.42 -23.60 -6.34
N ARG A 48 5.64 -22.31 -6.64
CA ARG A 48 6.59 -21.81 -7.66
C ARG A 48 6.30 -22.24 -9.11
N ASN A 49 5.09 -22.68 -9.40
CA ASN A 49 4.65 -22.98 -10.76
C ASN A 49 4.08 -21.73 -11.45
N TYR A 50 4.87 -20.66 -11.48
CA TYR A 50 4.51 -19.40 -12.13
C TYR A 50 5.76 -18.73 -12.70
N ASP A 51 5.55 -17.90 -13.72
CA ASP A 51 6.57 -17.03 -14.27
C ASP A 51 6.55 -15.69 -13.53
N ILE A 52 7.69 -15.30 -12.95
CA ILE A 52 7.82 -14.07 -12.17
C ILE A 52 7.58 -12.82 -13.02
N ASP A 53 7.96 -12.85 -14.30
CA ASP A 53 7.77 -11.72 -15.22
C ASP A 53 6.28 -11.52 -15.53
N GLN A 54 5.54 -12.62 -15.66
CA GLN A 54 4.08 -12.59 -15.86
C GLN A 54 3.34 -12.09 -14.62
N VAL A 55 3.78 -12.54 -13.43
CA VAL A 55 3.26 -12.05 -12.16
C VAL A 55 3.50 -10.55 -12.04
N GLU A 56 4.71 -10.09 -12.36
CA GLU A 56 5.03 -8.67 -12.30
C GLU A 56 4.08 -7.86 -13.19
N ILE A 57 3.89 -8.26 -14.44
CA ILE A 57 2.95 -7.60 -15.36
C ILE A 57 1.52 -7.61 -14.81
N MET A 58 1.05 -8.74 -14.26
CA MET A 58 -0.28 -8.84 -13.67
C MET A 58 -0.45 -7.89 -12.47
N VAL A 59 0.55 -7.80 -11.60
CA VAL A 59 0.56 -6.88 -10.45
C VAL A 59 0.58 -5.42 -10.92
N GLN A 60 1.39 -5.08 -11.92
CA GLN A 60 1.43 -3.74 -12.51
C GLN A 60 0.06 -3.34 -13.06
N ILE A 61 -0.55 -4.19 -13.89
CA ILE A 61 -1.89 -3.97 -14.44
C ILE A 61 -2.90 -3.81 -13.31
N ALA A 62 -2.89 -4.70 -12.31
CA ALA A 62 -3.82 -4.66 -11.20
C ALA A 62 -3.72 -3.35 -10.40
N LEU A 63 -2.51 -2.85 -10.16
CA LEU A 63 -2.26 -1.59 -9.47
C LEU A 63 -2.71 -0.38 -10.30
N LEU A 64 -2.48 -0.41 -11.61
CA LEU A 64 -2.97 0.61 -12.53
C LEU A 64 -4.51 0.63 -12.59
N CYS A 65 -5.17 -0.54 -12.51
CA CYS A 65 -6.63 -0.65 -12.45
C CYS A 65 -7.26 0.00 -11.22
N THR A 66 -6.49 0.16 -10.15
CA THR A 66 -6.98 0.80 -8.91
C THR A 66 -6.94 2.32 -8.96
N GLN A 67 -6.38 2.91 -10.02
CA GLN A 67 -6.45 4.35 -10.22
C GLN A 67 -7.88 4.78 -10.58
N SER A 68 -8.23 5.99 -10.15
CA SER A 68 -9.53 6.61 -10.42
C SER A 68 -9.75 6.98 -11.90
N THR A 69 -8.71 6.86 -12.74
CA THR A 69 -8.76 7.16 -14.17
C THR A 69 -8.88 5.86 -14.98
N PRO A 70 -9.88 5.75 -15.88
CA PRO A 70 -10.07 4.58 -16.73
C PRO A 70 -9.05 4.55 -17.88
N GLU A 71 -7.77 4.40 -17.55
CA GLU A 71 -6.69 4.33 -18.55
C GLU A 71 -6.29 2.90 -18.90
N VAL A 72 -6.64 1.92 -18.05
CA VAL A 72 -6.20 0.52 -18.21
C VAL A 72 -6.71 -0.12 -19.49
N VAL A 73 -7.94 0.18 -19.92
CA VAL A 73 -8.49 -0.36 -21.18
C VAL A 73 -7.62 0.05 -22.37
N ARG A 74 -7.14 1.30 -22.39
CA ARG A 74 -6.21 1.77 -23.43
C ARG A 74 -4.80 1.19 -23.29
N MET A 75 -4.38 0.72 -22.11
CA MET A 75 -3.06 0.10 -21.90
C MET A 75 -2.97 -1.33 -22.42
N LEU A 76 -4.08 -2.05 -22.44
CA LEU A 76 -4.14 -3.38 -23.05
C LEU A 76 -4.19 -3.31 -24.58
N GLU A 77 -4.59 -2.16 -25.13
CA GLU A 77 -4.76 -1.92 -26.56
C GLU A 77 -3.57 -1.15 -27.20
N GLU A 78 -2.82 -0.35 -26.45
CA GLU A 78 -1.67 0.45 -26.92
C GLU A 78 -0.35 0.06 -26.22
N GLU A 79 0.77 0.03 -26.96
CA GLU A 79 2.13 -0.11 -26.39
C GLU A 79 2.47 1.10 -25.50
N GLY A 80 2.39 0.95 -24.17
CA GLY A 80 2.68 2.05 -23.25
C GLY A 80 2.72 1.69 -21.77
N LEU A 81 2.73 0.40 -21.42
CA LEU A 81 2.71 -0.06 -20.01
C LEU A 81 3.91 0.47 -19.22
N ALA A 82 5.12 0.38 -19.77
CA ALA A 82 6.35 0.76 -19.07
C ALA A 82 6.43 2.26 -18.73
N GLU A 83 6.06 3.13 -19.67
CA GLU A 83 6.09 4.58 -19.45
C GLU A 83 5.05 5.00 -18.39
N ARG A 84 3.83 4.48 -18.50
CA ARG A 84 2.75 4.78 -17.54
C ARG A 84 3.02 4.19 -16.17
N TRP A 85 3.64 3.01 -16.12
CA TRP A 85 4.10 2.41 -14.88
C TRP A 85 5.09 3.31 -14.15
N GLU A 86 6.03 3.93 -14.88
CA GLU A 86 6.97 4.88 -14.28
C GLU A 86 6.28 6.12 -13.71
N VAL A 87 5.29 6.67 -14.44
CA VAL A 87 4.46 7.78 -13.95
C VAL A 87 3.70 7.38 -12.68
N TRP A 88 3.08 6.19 -12.69
CA TRP A 88 2.37 5.64 -11.54
C TRP A 88 3.29 5.48 -10.33
N ARG A 89 4.49 4.91 -10.52
CA ARG A 89 5.46 4.74 -9.43
C ARG A 89 5.86 6.07 -8.79
N ASN A 90 6.05 7.11 -9.60
CA ASN A 90 6.41 8.43 -9.10
C ASN A 90 5.25 9.10 -8.35
N PHE A 91 4.03 8.97 -8.85
CA PHE A 91 2.82 9.45 -8.17
C PHE A 91 2.60 8.73 -6.84
N GLU A 92 2.75 7.40 -6.80
CA GLU A 92 2.56 6.61 -5.58
C GLU A 92 3.61 6.97 -4.52
N LYS A 93 4.87 7.19 -4.90
CA LYS A 93 5.92 7.69 -4.00
C LYS A 93 5.56 9.05 -3.38
N MET A 94 5.05 9.97 -4.20
CA MET A 94 4.60 11.28 -3.73
C MET A 94 3.44 11.17 -2.74
N ARG A 95 2.42 10.38 -3.09
CA ARG A 95 1.24 10.11 -2.25
C ARG A 95 1.63 9.53 -0.90
N ARG A 96 2.58 8.58 -0.88
CA ARG A 96 3.09 7.98 0.36
C ARG A 96 3.85 8.99 1.22
N LEU A 97 4.74 9.78 0.63
CA LEU A 97 5.48 10.82 1.36
C LEU A 97 4.54 11.85 1.99
N GLU A 98 3.48 12.23 1.27
CA GLU A 98 2.43 13.10 1.79
C GLU A 98 1.67 12.44 2.94
N ASN A 99 1.32 11.16 2.81
CA ASN A 99 0.65 10.41 3.87
C ASN A 99 1.53 10.29 5.13
N GLU A 100 2.82 9.99 4.99
CA GLU A 100 3.78 9.97 6.10
C GLU A 100 3.95 11.35 6.76
N ARG A 101 3.92 12.43 5.97
CA ARG A 101 3.95 13.80 6.50
C ARG A 101 2.68 14.11 7.30
N LEU A 102 1.52 13.67 6.81
CA LEU A 102 0.26 13.80 7.52
C LEU A 102 0.26 12.97 8.80
N GLN A 103 0.63 11.68 8.74
CA GLN A 103 0.79 10.82 9.92
C GLN A 103 1.72 11.45 10.96
N ARG A 104 2.88 11.99 10.55
CA ARG A 104 3.79 12.71 11.46
C ARG A 104 3.16 13.94 12.10
N ARG A 105 2.36 14.70 11.34
CA ARG A 105 1.60 15.85 11.87
C ARG A 105 0.54 15.41 12.88
N PHE A 106 -0.17 14.32 12.61
CA PHE A 106 -1.18 13.77 13.52
C PHE A 106 -0.53 13.18 14.78
N ASN A 107 0.63 12.51 14.68
CA ASN A 107 1.34 11.94 15.83
C ASN A 107 1.84 13.01 16.81
N TRP A 108 2.24 14.20 16.31
CA TRP A 108 2.54 15.36 17.15
C TRP A 108 1.32 15.89 17.93
N GLY A 109 0.11 15.77 17.37
CA GLY A 109 -1.13 16.15 18.05
C GLY A 109 -1.49 15.23 19.22
N VAL A 110 -1.14 13.94 19.15
CA VAL A 110 -1.41 12.95 20.20
C VAL A 110 -0.42 13.05 21.36
N HIS A 111 0.82 13.49 21.13
CA HIS A 111 1.76 13.75 22.24
C HIS A 111 1.43 15.03 23.03
N SER A 112 0.65 15.95 22.46
CA SER A 112 0.26 17.19 23.16
C SER A 112 -0.88 17.01 24.16
N ILE A 113 -1.68 15.93 24.05
CA ILE A 113 -2.78 15.63 24.99
C ILE A 113 -2.33 14.85 26.24
N ASN A 114 -1.10 14.33 26.26
CA ASN A 114 -0.55 13.61 27.42
C ASN A 114 0.32 14.50 28.34
N LEU A 115 0.48 15.79 28.03
CA LEU A 115 1.25 16.74 28.87
C LEU A 115 0.33 17.70 29.64
N GLN A 116 -0.88 17.26 30.00
CA GLN A 116 -1.86 18.09 30.71
C GLN A 116 -2.40 17.44 32.00
N GLU A 117 -1.67 16.51 32.60
CA GLU A 117 -2.03 15.95 33.91
C GLU A 117 -1.01 16.17 35.04
N ASP A 118 0.06 16.95 34.84
CA ASP A 118 0.99 17.33 35.93
C ASP A 118 0.98 18.84 36.20
N ILE A 119 -0.18 19.38 36.58
CA ILE A 119 -0.25 20.64 37.34
C ILE A 119 -0.68 20.26 38.76
N GLU A 120 0.29 19.85 39.57
CA GLU A 120 0.10 19.68 41.01
C GLU A 120 -0.32 21.03 41.62
N LEU A 121 -1.59 21.10 42.02
CA LEU A 121 -2.14 22.17 42.85
C LEU A 121 -1.55 22.08 44.25
N SER A 122 -0.36 22.66 44.46
CA SER A 122 0.10 23.06 45.80
C SER A 122 -0.72 24.26 46.27
N GLY A 123 -1.98 23.98 46.66
CA GLY A 123 -2.80 24.84 47.50
C GLY A 123 -2.15 24.98 48.88
N GLY A 124 -2.24 26.20 49.42
CA GLY A 124 -1.36 26.68 50.48
C GLY A 124 -1.49 26.02 51.85
N ARG A 125 -0.46 26.30 52.66
CA ARG A 125 -0.55 26.76 54.06
C ARG A 125 0.65 27.67 54.34
#